data_AF-A0A087XJ77-F1
#
_entry.id   AF-A0A087XJ77-F1
#
_cell.length_a   1.000
_cell.length_b   1.000
_cell.length_c   1.000
_cell.angle_alpha   90.00
_cell.angle_beta   90.00
_cell.angle_gamma   90.00
#
_symmetry.space_group_name_H-M   'P 1'
#
loop_
_entity.id
_entity.type
_entity.pdbx_description
1 polymer ?
#
loop_
_entity_poly.entity_id
_entity_poly.type
_entity_poly.pdbx_seq_one_letter_code
_entity_poly.pdbx_strand_id
1 'polypeptide(L)'
;MTPVNQNKTALEAVDDYAEYRRIVGDDDGGKLFTPEEYEEYKRRVLPLRMKNRLYVSFGVPGGIDCKQIGPETQCFCEHRYKQHQTEFEVIPSERPIALRCKVSGCRCSSYNYIPQPGGAMVRCKCKHLPQDHSEAAGHLCKKCKVCSGFHSPYTCGCGRPTFEHRTLVETKQERLARGQPVGKDVPYAAMGGLTGFTSLLDGYLAMQVLNAG
;
A
#
# COMPACT_ATOMS: atom_id res chain seq x y z
N MET A 1 22.94 -25.22 6.16
CA MET A 1 22.49 -24.77 4.83
C MET A 1 22.56 -25.96 3.89
N THR A 2 21.48 -26.71 3.77
CA THR A 2 21.30 -27.62 2.64
C THR A 2 20.64 -26.78 1.53
N PRO A 3 21.28 -26.62 0.36
CA PRO A 3 20.78 -25.74 -0.69
C PRO A 3 19.49 -26.29 -1.29
N VAL A 4 18.67 -25.37 -1.78
CA VAL A 4 17.53 -25.63 -2.66
C VAL A 4 17.92 -26.64 -3.74
N ASN A 5 17.11 -27.70 -3.85
CA ASN A 5 17.06 -28.76 -4.85
C ASN A 5 17.99 -28.60 -6.09
N GLN A 6 18.97 -29.50 -6.22
CA GLN A 6 20.04 -29.50 -7.24
C GLN A 6 19.59 -29.83 -8.69
N ASN A 7 18.29 -29.83 -9.00
CA ASN A 7 17.73 -30.18 -10.32
C ASN A 7 16.82 -29.09 -10.91
N LYS A 8 17.04 -27.82 -10.58
CA LYS A 8 16.36 -26.68 -11.26
C LYS A 8 17.37 -25.86 -12.05
N THR A 9 16.96 -25.41 -13.22
CA THR A 9 17.74 -24.45 -14.01
C THR A 9 17.88 -23.15 -13.22
N ALA A 10 18.95 -22.38 -13.45
CA ALA A 10 19.18 -21.14 -12.72
C ALA A 10 18.03 -20.11 -12.87
N LEU A 11 17.31 -20.15 -14.00
CA LEU A 11 16.13 -19.30 -14.24
C LEU A 11 14.95 -19.67 -13.33
N GLU A 12 14.63 -20.96 -13.22
CA GLU A 12 13.54 -21.43 -12.36
C GLU A 12 13.79 -21.09 -10.88
N ALA A 13 15.04 -21.17 -10.42
CA ALA A 13 15.39 -20.78 -9.05
C ALA A 13 15.18 -19.28 -8.78
N VAL A 14 15.42 -18.42 -9.78
CA VAL A 14 15.16 -16.97 -9.68
C VAL A 14 13.66 -16.70 -9.63
N ASP A 15 12.88 -17.37 -10.47
CA ASP A 15 11.42 -17.21 -10.50
C ASP A 15 10.77 -17.71 -9.21
N ASP A 16 11.19 -18.87 -8.69
CA ASP A 16 10.74 -19.41 -7.40
C ASP A 16 11.02 -18.41 -6.27
N TYR A 17 12.23 -17.83 -6.24
CA TYR A 17 12.62 -16.86 -5.22
C TYR A 17 11.82 -15.56 -5.34
N ALA A 18 11.55 -15.10 -6.56
CA ALA A 18 10.72 -13.93 -6.80
C ALA A 18 9.28 -14.17 -6.33
N GLU A 19 8.70 -15.34 -6.58
CA GLU A 19 7.38 -15.71 -6.07
C GLU A 19 7.38 -15.81 -4.54
N TYR A 20 8.37 -16.49 -3.96
CA TYR A 20 8.56 -16.57 -2.51
C TYR A 20 8.57 -15.17 -1.88
N ARG A 21 9.35 -14.23 -2.44
CA ARG A 21 9.40 -12.84 -1.94
C ARG A 21 8.06 -12.11 -2.05
N ARG A 22 7.25 -12.39 -3.07
CA ARG A 22 5.91 -11.78 -3.22
C ARG A 22 4.90 -12.36 -2.23
N ILE A 23 5.00 -13.64 -1.92
CA ILE A 23 4.09 -14.32 -0.98
C ILE A 23 4.51 -14.05 0.47
N VAL A 24 5.78 -14.25 0.80
CA VAL A 24 6.26 -14.12 2.18
C VAL A 24 6.49 -12.66 2.56
N GLY A 25 6.88 -11.80 1.62
CA GLY A 25 7.30 -10.46 1.95
C GLY A 25 8.43 -10.50 2.98
N ASP A 26 8.37 -9.62 3.98
CA ASP A 26 9.42 -9.49 5.00
C ASP A 26 9.08 -10.27 6.30
N ASP A 27 8.11 -11.18 6.25
CA ASP A 27 7.64 -11.96 7.41
C ASP A 27 8.61 -13.07 7.86
N ASP A 28 9.61 -13.38 7.03
CA ASP A 28 10.64 -14.37 7.35
C ASP A 28 11.78 -13.82 8.24
N GLY A 29 11.70 -12.54 8.61
CA GLY A 29 12.69 -11.89 9.48
C GLY A 29 14.10 -11.87 8.89
N GLY A 30 14.25 -12.01 7.57
CA GLY A 30 15.53 -12.07 6.88
C GLY A 30 16.16 -13.46 6.82
N LYS A 31 15.47 -14.51 7.30
CA LYS A 31 15.92 -15.91 7.18
C LYS A 31 14.93 -16.70 6.34
N LEU A 32 15.37 -17.16 5.18
CA LEU A 32 14.53 -17.96 4.28
C LEU A 32 13.93 -19.19 4.98
N PHE A 33 12.64 -19.39 4.75
CA PHE A 33 11.94 -20.59 5.18
C PHE A 33 12.50 -21.84 4.48
N THR A 34 12.48 -22.93 5.21
CA THR A 34 12.54 -24.28 4.64
C THR A 34 11.31 -24.54 3.77
N PRO A 35 11.36 -25.52 2.84
CA PRO A 35 10.21 -25.90 2.05
C PRO A 35 8.97 -26.22 2.90
N GLU A 36 9.16 -26.90 4.03
CA GLU A 36 8.09 -27.28 4.95
C GLU A 36 7.46 -26.05 5.64
N GLU A 37 8.30 -25.14 6.15
CA GLU A 37 7.85 -23.88 6.75
C GLU A 37 7.11 -23.01 5.72
N TYR A 38 7.56 -22.99 4.46
CA TYR A 38 6.90 -22.23 3.40
C TYR A 38 5.52 -22.78 3.04
N GLU A 39 5.37 -24.10 2.93
CA GLU A 39 4.05 -24.72 2.69
C GLU A 39 3.10 -24.51 3.86
N GLU A 40 3.58 -24.60 5.10
CA GLU A 40 2.78 -24.28 6.28
C GLU A 40 2.36 -22.81 6.31
N TYR A 41 3.29 -21.89 6.01
CA TYR A 41 3.01 -20.47 5.91
C TYR A 41 1.90 -20.21 4.88
N LYS A 42 2.00 -20.77 3.66
CA LYS A 42 0.97 -20.66 2.62
C LYS A 42 -0.40 -21.17 3.07
N ARG A 43 -0.46 -22.36 3.70
CA ARG A 43 -1.72 -22.92 4.22
C ARG A 43 -2.43 -21.98 5.19
N ARG A 44 -1.66 -21.24 6.00
CA ARG A 44 -2.19 -20.27 6.95
C ARG A 44 -2.60 -18.95 6.30
N VAL A 45 -1.74 -18.33 5.49
CA VAL A 45 -1.95 -16.94 5.04
C VAL A 45 -2.81 -16.81 3.79
N LEU A 46 -2.78 -17.78 2.87
CA LEU A 46 -3.48 -17.65 1.60
C LEU A 46 -5.00 -17.56 1.77
N PRO A 47 -5.67 -18.42 2.56
CA PRO A 47 -7.11 -18.30 2.78
C PRO A 47 -7.50 -16.94 3.40
N LEU A 48 -6.68 -16.45 4.34
CA LEU A 48 -6.86 -15.15 4.97
C LEU A 48 -6.78 -14.02 3.95
N ARG A 49 -5.78 -14.04 3.05
CA ARG A 49 -5.65 -13.04 1.98
C ARG A 49 -6.82 -13.07 1.02
N MET A 50 -7.29 -14.24 0.60
CA MET A 50 -8.44 -14.33 -0.31
C MET A 50 -9.72 -13.75 0.31
N LYS A 51 -9.90 -13.96 1.62
CA LYS A 51 -11.10 -13.52 2.34
C LYS A 51 -11.03 -12.05 2.76
N ASN A 52 -9.91 -11.63 3.34
CA ASN A 52 -9.77 -10.38 4.08
C ASN A 52 -8.84 -9.36 3.40
N ARG A 53 -8.49 -9.56 2.13
CA ARG A 53 -7.71 -8.58 1.37
C ARG A 53 -8.33 -7.18 1.50
N LEU A 54 -7.48 -6.22 1.85
CA LEU A 54 -7.80 -4.81 1.83
C LEU A 54 -7.40 -4.20 0.49
N TYR A 55 -8.27 -3.33 -0.01
CA TYR A 55 -8.07 -2.53 -1.20
C TYR A 55 -7.80 -1.10 -0.76
N VAL A 56 -6.62 -0.60 -1.11
CA VAL A 56 -6.15 0.70 -0.64
C VAL A 56 -5.90 1.61 -1.83
N SER A 57 -6.52 2.78 -1.80
CA SER A 57 -6.40 3.79 -2.83
C SER A 57 -6.24 5.16 -2.20
N PHE A 58 -5.83 6.13 -3.01
CA PHE A 58 -5.82 7.54 -2.67
C PHE A 58 -6.69 8.28 -3.67
N GLY A 59 -7.67 9.01 -3.19
CA GLY A 59 -8.69 9.64 -4.02
C GLY A 59 -9.55 10.58 -3.22
N VAL A 60 -10.41 11.32 -3.92
CA VAL A 60 -11.47 12.10 -3.28
C VAL A 60 -12.58 11.12 -2.87
N PRO A 61 -13.03 11.11 -1.61
CA PRO A 61 -14.14 10.24 -1.19
C PRO A 61 -15.37 10.40 -2.09
N GLY A 62 -15.93 9.28 -2.57
CA GLY A 62 -17.04 9.27 -3.54
C GLY A 62 -16.64 9.57 -4.98
N GLY A 63 -15.38 9.94 -5.23
CA GLY A 63 -14.82 10.13 -6.56
C GLY A 63 -13.96 8.96 -7.03
N ILE A 64 -13.06 9.25 -7.98
CA ILE A 64 -12.15 8.27 -8.58
C ILE A 64 -10.98 7.93 -7.66
N ASP A 65 -10.46 6.71 -7.80
CA ASP A 65 -9.18 6.31 -7.22
C ASP A 65 -8.04 6.98 -8.00
N CYS A 66 -7.51 8.11 -7.50
CA CYS A 66 -6.45 8.87 -8.16
C CYS A 66 -5.10 8.15 -8.15
N LYS A 67 -4.85 7.31 -7.13
CA LYS A 67 -3.69 6.43 -7.06
C LYS A 67 -4.05 5.13 -6.36
N GLN A 68 -3.73 3.99 -6.98
CA GLN A 68 -3.79 2.70 -6.31
C GLN A 68 -2.52 2.47 -5.50
N ILE A 69 -2.70 1.95 -4.28
CA ILE A 69 -1.60 1.69 -3.34
C ILE A 69 -1.19 0.23 -3.48
N GLY A 70 0.10 0.01 -3.72
CA GLY A 70 0.71 -1.31 -3.80
C GLY A 70 1.83 -1.50 -2.77
N PRO A 71 2.46 -2.70 -2.74
CA PRO A 71 3.44 -3.08 -1.71
C PRO A 71 4.57 -2.06 -1.54
N GLU A 72 5.07 -1.52 -2.65
CA GLU A 72 6.21 -0.58 -2.70
C GLU A 72 5.78 0.89 -2.63
N THR A 73 4.50 1.20 -2.49
CA THR A 73 4.06 2.60 -2.40
C THR A 73 4.43 3.18 -1.03
N GLN A 74 5.13 4.31 -1.03
CA GLN A 74 5.65 4.93 0.18
C GLN A 74 4.54 5.64 0.98
N CYS A 75 4.58 5.48 2.31
CA CYS A 75 3.76 6.19 3.28
C CYS A 75 4.40 7.54 3.65
N PHE A 76 3.62 8.42 4.28
CA PHE A 76 4.10 9.63 4.94
C PHE A 76 5.30 9.40 5.87
N CYS A 77 5.30 8.27 6.59
CA CYS A 77 6.38 7.89 7.50
C CYS A 77 7.62 7.33 6.79
N GLU A 78 7.69 7.47 5.46
CA GLU A 78 8.77 7.04 4.56
C GLU A 78 8.92 5.52 4.38
N HIS A 79 8.17 4.72 5.14
CA HIS A 79 8.10 3.27 4.99
C HIS A 79 7.11 2.84 3.89
N ARG A 80 7.31 1.64 3.35
CA ARG A 80 6.47 1.07 2.29
C ARG A 80 5.16 0.53 2.83
N TYR A 81 4.13 0.46 1.99
CA TYR A 81 2.82 -0.11 2.35
C TYR A 81 2.95 -1.53 2.93
N LYS A 82 3.80 -2.39 2.36
CA LYS A 82 4.06 -3.75 2.88
C LYS A 82 4.62 -3.80 4.31
N GLN A 83 5.21 -2.70 4.79
CA GLN A 83 5.72 -2.57 6.15
C GLN A 83 4.66 -2.09 7.15
N HIS A 84 3.40 -1.98 6.73
CA HIS A 84 2.26 -1.67 7.60
C HIS A 84 1.43 -2.94 7.86
N GLN A 85 0.58 -2.91 8.87
CA GLN A 85 -0.39 -3.97 9.17
C GLN A 85 -1.47 -3.95 8.09
N THR A 86 -1.30 -4.80 7.09
CA THR A 86 -2.18 -4.89 5.91
C THR A 86 -3.00 -6.18 5.88
N GLU A 87 -2.76 -7.06 6.85
CA GLU A 87 -3.39 -8.37 6.97
C GLU A 87 -4.07 -8.49 8.33
N PHE A 88 -5.30 -9.00 8.32
CA PHE A 88 -6.14 -9.14 9.49
C PHE A 88 -6.85 -10.49 9.46
N GLU A 89 -6.81 -11.24 10.55
CA GLU A 89 -7.63 -12.46 10.69
C GLU A 89 -9.12 -12.12 10.78
N VAL A 90 -9.43 -11.05 11.51
CA VAL A 90 -10.75 -10.44 11.60
C VAL A 90 -10.61 -8.97 11.24
N ILE A 91 -11.32 -8.54 10.21
CA ILE A 91 -11.31 -7.14 9.78
C ILE A 91 -11.94 -6.29 10.89
N PRO A 92 -11.26 -5.22 11.37
CA PRO A 92 -11.83 -4.31 12.38
C PRO A 92 -13.16 -3.71 11.90
N SER A 93 -14.10 -3.50 12.82
CA SER A 93 -15.37 -2.81 12.51
C SER A 93 -15.21 -1.28 12.48
N GLU A 94 -14.23 -0.73 13.21
CA GLU A 94 -13.94 0.70 13.23
C GLU A 94 -13.48 1.21 11.85
N ARG A 95 -13.89 2.43 11.49
CA ARG A 95 -13.53 3.08 10.23
C ARG A 95 -12.91 4.46 10.48
N PRO A 96 -11.82 4.82 9.77
CA PRO A 96 -11.09 4.00 8.79
C PRO A 96 -10.29 2.86 9.44
N ILE A 97 -10.05 1.76 8.70
CA ILE A 97 -9.20 0.66 9.19
C ILE A 97 -7.77 1.18 9.34
N ALA A 98 -7.25 1.19 10.56
CA ALA A 98 -5.92 1.68 10.85
C ALA A 98 -4.84 0.69 10.40
N LEU A 99 -4.00 1.09 9.44
CA LEU A 99 -2.90 0.28 8.93
C LEU A 99 -1.61 0.70 9.61
N ARG A 100 -1.39 0.29 10.86
CA ARG A 100 -0.25 0.71 11.68
C ARG A 100 1.09 0.32 11.06
N CYS A 101 2.10 1.17 11.16
CA CYS A 101 3.44 0.81 10.72
C CYS A 101 4.06 -0.25 11.64
N LYS A 102 4.66 -1.30 11.06
CA LYS A 102 5.32 -2.40 11.80
C LYS A 102 6.81 -2.17 12.02
N VAL A 103 7.39 -1.11 11.45
CA VAL A 103 8.82 -0.81 11.60
C VAL A 103 9.12 -0.31 13.01
N SER A 104 10.11 -0.94 13.66
CA SER A 104 10.51 -0.62 15.03
C SER A 104 10.83 0.87 15.20
N GLY A 105 10.26 1.49 16.24
CA GLY A 105 10.45 2.91 16.56
C GLY A 105 9.59 3.90 15.74
N CYS A 106 8.86 3.45 14.73
CA CYS A 106 7.98 4.31 13.95
C CYS A 106 6.67 4.62 14.71
N ARG A 107 6.30 5.91 14.83
CA ARG A 107 5.06 6.35 15.52
C ARG A 107 3.86 6.55 14.58
N CYS A 108 3.96 6.08 13.35
CA CYS A 108 2.90 6.17 12.36
C CYS A 108 1.70 5.30 12.76
N SER A 109 0.58 5.94 13.05
CA SER A 109 -0.65 5.28 13.52
C SER A 109 -1.46 4.61 12.42
N SER A 110 -1.31 5.06 11.17
CA SER A 110 -1.95 4.45 10.01
C SER A 110 -1.24 4.88 8.72
N TYR A 111 -1.23 4.00 7.71
CA TYR A 111 -0.75 4.32 6.37
C TYR A 111 -1.45 5.56 5.81
N ASN A 112 -0.66 6.49 5.28
CA ASN A 112 -1.11 7.74 4.69
C ASN A 112 -0.26 8.04 3.45
N TYR A 113 -0.89 8.08 2.27
CA TYR A 113 -0.18 8.34 1.02
C TYR A 113 0.00 9.84 0.78
N ILE A 114 1.20 10.23 0.37
CA ILE A 114 1.49 11.59 -0.12
C ILE A 114 1.86 11.53 -1.61
N PRO A 115 1.22 12.35 -2.47
CA PRO A 115 1.58 12.43 -3.88
C PRO A 115 3.06 12.75 -4.12
N GLN A 116 3.63 12.09 -5.13
CA GLN A 116 5.02 12.28 -5.56
C GLN A 116 5.09 12.55 -7.08
N PRO A 117 4.56 13.70 -7.56
CA PRO A 117 4.59 14.03 -8.98
C PRO A 117 6.02 14.05 -9.51
N GLY A 118 6.27 13.33 -10.61
CA GLY A 118 7.62 13.24 -11.20
C GLY A 118 8.68 12.67 -10.26
N GLY A 119 8.27 11.90 -9.24
CA GLY A 119 9.18 11.34 -8.22
C GLY A 119 9.57 12.30 -7.11
N ALA A 120 9.14 13.57 -7.14
CA ALA A 120 9.39 14.54 -6.08
C ALA A 120 8.20 14.63 -5.12
N MET A 121 8.46 14.56 -3.81
CA MET A 121 7.41 14.76 -2.81
C MET A 121 6.85 16.19 -2.85
N VAL A 122 5.53 16.30 -2.74
CA VAL A 122 4.87 17.61 -2.63
C VAL A 122 5.19 18.29 -1.30
N ARG A 123 5.26 19.62 -1.31
CA ARG A 123 5.58 20.43 -0.13
C ARG A 123 4.31 20.82 0.63
N CYS A 124 4.46 20.98 1.94
CA CYS A 124 3.45 21.59 2.78
C CYS A 124 3.29 23.09 2.46
N LYS A 125 2.19 23.72 2.88
CA LYS A 125 1.98 25.16 2.84
C LYS A 125 3.11 25.96 3.52
N CYS A 126 3.75 25.37 4.53
CA CYS A 126 4.94 25.92 5.20
C CYS A 126 6.25 25.75 4.40
N LYS A 127 6.17 25.25 3.15
CA LYS A 127 7.27 25.00 2.20
C LYS A 127 8.22 23.87 2.57
N HIS A 128 8.08 23.26 3.75
CA HIS A 128 8.84 22.08 4.16
C HIS A 128 8.31 20.78 3.54
N LEU A 129 9.19 19.77 3.46
CA LEU A 129 8.88 18.45 2.91
C LEU A 129 8.09 17.60 3.94
N PRO A 130 7.42 16.51 3.51
CA PRO A 130 6.76 15.58 4.44
C PRO A 130 7.70 15.05 5.53
N GLN A 131 8.96 14.77 5.18
CA GLN A 131 10.02 14.29 6.09
C GLN A 131 10.32 15.27 7.24
N ASP A 132 10.10 16.57 7.00
CA ASP A 132 10.25 17.63 8.00
C ASP A 132 9.08 17.71 8.98
N HIS A 133 8.11 16.81 8.87
CA HIS A 133 6.96 16.71 9.76
C HIS A 133 7.02 15.40 10.55
N SER A 134 6.26 15.34 11.65
CA SER A 134 6.15 14.11 12.42
C SER A 134 5.30 13.07 11.71
N GLU A 135 5.76 11.84 11.72
CA GLU A 135 5.04 10.64 11.33
C GLU A 135 3.84 10.33 12.25
N ALA A 136 3.83 10.89 13.45
CA ALA A 136 2.74 10.75 14.40
C ALA A 136 1.48 11.53 13.95
N ALA A 137 0.36 11.22 14.61
CA ALA A 137 -0.91 11.89 14.36
C ALA A 137 -0.77 13.43 14.42
N GLY A 138 -1.47 14.13 13.52
CA GLY A 138 -1.41 15.58 13.38
C GLY A 138 -0.27 16.09 12.49
N HIS A 139 0.73 15.28 12.18
CA HIS A 139 1.79 15.60 11.23
C HIS A 139 2.45 16.97 11.44
N LEU A 140 2.75 17.32 12.69
CA LEU A 140 3.29 18.62 13.05
C LEU A 140 4.68 18.85 12.44
N CYS A 141 4.93 20.07 11.96
CA CYS A 141 6.23 20.42 11.39
C CYS A 141 7.30 20.49 12.48
N LYS A 142 8.44 19.85 12.24
CA LYS A 142 9.61 19.86 13.13
C LYS A 142 10.44 21.14 12.97
N LYS A 143 10.34 21.82 11.81
CA LYS A 143 11.14 23.00 11.45
C LYS A 143 10.49 24.35 11.78
N CYS A 144 9.16 24.43 11.86
CA CYS A 144 8.47 25.69 12.13
C CYS A 144 7.33 25.51 13.14
N LYS A 145 7.04 26.55 13.92
CA LYS A 145 6.04 26.53 15.01
C LYS A 145 4.63 26.92 14.58
N VAL A 146 4.49 27.55 13.41
CA VAL A 146 3.19 28.03 12.88
C VAL A 146 2.42 26.97 12.09
N CYS A 147 3.07 25.87 11.71
CA CYS A 147 2.44 24.81 10.93
C CYS A 147 1.65 23.88 11.85
N SER A 148 0.34 23.85 11.67
CA SER A 148 -0.60 23.00 12.41
C SER A 148 -0.63 21.53 11.94
N GLY A 149 0.17 21.17 10.95
CA GLY A 149 0.16 19.84 10.34
C GLY A 149 0.47 19.89 8.84
N PHE A 150 0.93 18.77 8.29
CA PHE A 150 1.20 18.67 6.86
C PHE A 150 -0.06 18.96 6.02
N HIS A 151 0.03 19.95 5.14
CA HIS A 151 -1.06 20.35 4.27
C HIS A 151 -0.50 20.89 2.94
N SER A 152 -0.60 20.11 1.87
CA SER A 152 -0.05 20.49 0.56
C SER A 152 -1.08 21.24 -0.30
N PRO A 153 -0.73 22.39 -0.92
CA PRO A 153 -1.56 23.05 -1.92
C PRO A 153 -1.47 22.43 -3.31
N TYR A 154 -0.74 21.31 -3.48
CA TYR A 154 -0.61 20.63 -4.77
C TYR A 154 -1.96 20.18 -5.33
N THR A 155 -2.19 20.43 -6.61
CA THR A 155 -3.35 19.96 -7.37
C THR A 155 -3.04 18.61 -8.00
N CYS A 156 -3.82 17.59 -7.66
CA CYS A 156 -3.70 16.26 -8.26
C CYS A 156 -4.10 16.29 -9.74
N GLY A 157 -3.67 15.30 -10.53
CA GLY A 157 -4.06 15.15 -11.93
C GLY A 157 -5.57 15.05 -12.17
N CYS A 158 -6.36 14.71 -11.15
CA CYS A 158 -7.82 14.76 -11.19
C CYS A 158 -8.41 16.20 -11.11
N GLY A 159 -7.57 17.23 -10.98
CA GLY A 159 -7.96 18.64 -10.88
C GLY A 159 -8.35 19.10 -9.48
N ARG A 160 -8.40 18.21 -8.48
CA ARG A 160 -8.72 18.55 -7.08
C ARG A 160 -7.44 18.72 -6.25
N PRO A 161 -7.44 19.60 -5.24
CA PRO A 161 -6.29 19.76 -4.36
C PRO A 161 -6.08 18.52 -3.48
N THR A 162 -4.82 18.28 -3.10
CA THR A 162 -4.39 17.07 -2.36
C THR A 162 -5.07 16.94 -1.01
N PHE A 163 -5.38 18.03 -0.32
CA PHE A 163 -6.02 18.00 1.00
C PHE A 163 -7.47 17.49 0.98
N GLU A 164 -8.12 17.48 -0.18
CA GLU A 164 -9.44 16.86 -0.34
C GLU A 164 -9.36 15.33 -0.52
N HIS A 165 -8.18 14.82 -0.84
CA HIS A 165 -7.97 13.39 -1.00
C HIS A 165 -7.76 12.72 0.36
N ARG A 166 -8.14 11.45 0.42
CA ARG A 166 -7.89 10.59 1.56
C ARG A 166 -7.33 9.27 1.06
N THR A 167 -6.51 8.63 1.90
CA THR A 167 -6.24 7.20 1.74
C THR A 167 -7.51 6.45 2.15
N LEU A 168 -8.13 5.78 1.18
CA LEU A 168 -9.28 4.91 1.39
C LEU A 168 -8.77 3.49 1.63
N VAL A 169 -9.30 2.84 2.68
CA VAL A 169 -9.01 1.45 3.01
C VAL A 169 -10.34 0.72 3.02
N GLU A 170 -10.52 -0.18 2.07
CA GLU A 170 -11.78 -0.86 1.81
C GLU A 170 -11.62 -2.37 1.87
N THR A 171 -12.65 -3.06 2.34
CA THR A 171 -12.86 -4.48 2.11
C THR A 171 -13.31 -4.75 0.68
N LYS A 172 -13.26 -6.01 0.24
CA LYS A 172 -13.79 -6.44 -1.07
C LYS A 172 -15.26 -6.01 -1.26
N GLN A 173 -16.08 -6.16 -0.22
CA GLN A 173 -17.50 -5.81 -0.25
C GLN A 173 -17.72 -4.30 -0.38
N GLU A 174 -17.03 -3.48 0.42
CA GLU A 174 -17.11 -2.02 0.35
C GLU A 174 -16.68 -1.50 -1.03
N ARG A 175 -15.60 -2.08 -1.58
CA ARG A 175 -15.10 -1.71 -2.91
C ARG A 175 -16.09 -2.05 -4.03
N LEU A 176 -16.70 -3.22 -3.97
CA LEU A 176 -17.76 -3.62 -4.92
C LEU A 176 -18.99 -2.71 -4.80
N ALA A 177 -19.38 -2.33 -3.58
CA ALA A 177 -20.49 -1.41 -3.35
C ALA A 177 -20.22 -0.02 -3.95
N ARG A 178 -18.95 0.41 -4.03
CA ARG A 178 -18.51 1.62 -4.73
C ARG A 178 -18.37 1.45 -6.25
N GLY A 179 -18.66 0.26 -6.79
CA GLY A 179 -18.55 -0.05 -8.21
C GLY A 179 -17.10 -0.09 -8.72
N GLN A 180 -16.13 -0.29 -7.83
CA GLN A 180 -14.71 -0.31 -8.20
C GLN A 180 -14.22 -1.73 -8.47
N PRO A 181 -13.26 -1.92 -9.39
CA PRO A 181 -12.76 -3.24 -9.75
C PRO A 181 -12.00 -3.88 -8.58
N VAL A 182 -12.18 -5.19 -8.39
CA VAL A 182 -11.50 -5.99 -7.36
C VAL A 182 -10.41 -6.91 -7.92
N GLY A 183 -10.33 -7.05 -9.24
CA GLY A 183 -9.33 -7.88 -9.92
C GLY A 183 -9.47 -9.38 -9.62
N LYS A 184 -8.46 -10.15 -10.02
CA LYS A 184 -8.32 -11.55 -9.62
C LYS A 184 -7.75 -11.64 -8.20
N ASP A 185 -8.20 -12.64 -7.47
CA ASP A 185 -7.63 -12.95 -6.17
C ASP A 185 -6.20 -13.49 -6.35
N VAL A 186 -5.26 -13.02 -5.53
CA VAL A 186 -3.82 -13.29 -5.65
C VAL A 186 -3.20 -13.58 -4.28
N PRO A 187 -2.17 -14.43 -4.22
CA PRO A 187 -1.58 -14.89 -2.95
C PRO A 187 -0.62 -13.90 -2.30
N TYR A 188 -0.33 -12.77 -2.94
CA TYR A 188 0.79 -11.91 -2.58
C TYR A 188 0.50 -11.01 -1.37
N ALA A 189 1.55 -10.77 -0.57
CA ALA A 189 1.49 -9.90 0.59
C ALA A 189 1.27 -8.44 0.19
N ALA A 190 0.45 -7.73 0.97
CA ALA A 190 0.25 -6.29 0.85
C ALA A 190 -0.09 -5.78 -0.57
N MET A 191 -0.90 -6.53 -1.33
CA MET A 191 -1.29 -6.13 -2.69
C MET A 191 -2.07 -4.81 -2.76
N GLY A 192 -2.75 -4.44 -1.68
CA GLY A 192 -3.53 -3.20 -1.60
C GLY A 192 -4.53 -3.08 -2.75
N GLY A 193 -4.56 -1.93 -3.40
CA GLY A 193 -5.46 -1.60 -4.52
C GLY A 193 -5.04 -2.16 -5.88
N LEU A 194 -3.94 -2.90 -6.01
CA LEU A 194 -3.49 -3.38 -7.32
C LEU A 194 -4.38 -4.50 -7.88
N THR A 195 -5.14 -4.23 -8.94
CA THR A 195 -6.13 -5.17 -9.51
C THR A 195 -5.85 -5.60 -10.95
N GLY A 196 -4.83 -5.02 -11.58
CA GLY A 196 -4.40 -5.30 -12.95
C GLY A 196 -3.45 -4.21 -13.47
N PHE A 197 -3.02 -4.29 -14.73
CA PHE A 197 -2.08 -3.31 -15.29
C PHE A 197 -2.63 -1.87 -15.30
N THR A 198 -3.94 -1.69 -15.54
CA THR A 198 -4.59 -0.37 -15.50
C THR A 198 -4.51 0.29 -14.12
N SER A 199 -4.43 -0.50 -13.04
CA SER A 199 -4.28 0.01 -11.68
C SER A 199 -2.92 0.67 -11.41
N LEU A 200 -1.93 0.49 -12.30
CA LEU A 200 -0.62 1.14 -12.20
C LEU A 200 -0.62 2.58 -12.74
N LEU A 201 -1.60 2.91 -13.59
CA LEU A 201 -1.77 4.25 -14.14
C LEU A 201 -2.29 5.20 -13.06
N ASP A 202 -2.03 6.49 -13.24
CA ASP A 202 -2.70 7.51 -12.44
C ASP A 202 -4.19 7.49 -12.76
N GLY A 203 -5.03 7.70 -11.75
CA GLY A 203 -6.46 7.39 -11.81
C GLY A 203 -7.21 8.10 -12.94
N TYR A 204 -6.85 9.35 -13.24
CA TYR A 204 -7.48 10.09 -14.33
C TYR A 204 -7.17 9.47 -15.71
N LEU A 205 -5.96 8.92 -15.91
CA LEU A 205 -5.57 8.21 -17.13
C LEU A 205 -6.27 6.85 -17.20
N ALA A 206 -6.38 6.15 -16.07
CA ALA A 206 -7.09 4.87 -16.02
C ALA A 206 -8.57 5.02 -16.44
N MET A 207 -9.24 6.09 -15.99
CA MET A 207 -10.61 6.41 -16.40
C MET A 207 -10.73 6.66 -17.90
N GLN A 208 -9.76 7.35 -18.51
CA GLN A 208 -9.76 7.57 -19.96
C GLN A 208 -9.63 6.27 -20.75
N VAL A 209 -8.77 5.35 -20.30
CA VAL A 209 -8.61 4.02 -20.93
C VAL A 209 -9.89 3.19 -20.81
N LEU A 210 -10.54 3.20 -19.64
CA LEU A 210 -11.78 2.44 -19.41
C LEU A 210 -12.98 2.99 -20.20
N ASN A 211 -13.03 4.30 -20.47
CA ASN A 211 -14.11 4.91 -21.25
C ASN A 211 -13.89 4.79 -22.77
N ALA A 212 -12.71 4.37 -23.21
CA ALA A 212 -12.35 4.23 -24.63
C ALA A 212 -12.52 2.80 -25.18
N GLY A 213 -12.91 1.84 -24.34
CA GLY A 213 -13.23 0.46 -24.71
C GLY A 213 -14.70 0.14 -24.49
#